data_AF-A0A7C2K117-F1
#
_entry.id   AF-A0A7C2K117-F1
#
_cell.length_a   1.000
_cell.length_b   1.000
_cell.length_c   1.000
_cell.angle_alpha   90.00
_cell.angle_beta   90.00
_cell.angle_gamma   90.00
#
_symmetry.space_group_name_H-M   'P 1'
#
loop_
_entity.id
_entity.type
_entity.pdbx_description
1 polymer ?
#
loop_
_entity_poly.entity_id
_entity_poly.type
_entity_poly.pdbx_seq_one_letter_code
_entity_poly.pdbx_strand_id
1 'polypeptide(L)'
;MSWTRLLVLGLGALLGGWLTFDGTRAFVVGEYVTPSSGEYAGQLGPWSHLVAAAGLDPRSNVVKGIHVGLGLLWLGTVVAIAARWSRARWLAVGCAILSLWYLPMGTVVGVVTLLLPGTVLRAGRNERGGTSRL
;
A
#
# COMPACT_ATOMS: atom_id res chain seq x y z
N MET A 1 -11.19 -11.26 15.34
CA MET A 1 -9.91 -10.98 14.63
C MET A 1 -9.01 -10.21 15.59
N SER A 2 -7.69 -10.36 15.56
CA SER A 2 -6.82 -9.56 16.42
C SER A 2 -6.93 -8.07 16.03
N TRP A 3 -6.85 -7.17 17.02
CA TRP A 3 -6.85 -5.71 16.82
C TRP A 3 -5.87 -5.28 15.72
N THR A 4 -4.67 -5.86 15.75
CA THR A 4 -3.62 -5.59 14.78
C THR A 4 -3.97 -5.97 13.35
N ARG A 5 -4.73 -7.04 13.15
CA ARG A 5 -5.19 -7.45 11.82
C ARG A 5 -6.26 -6.49 11.31
N LEU A 6 -7.15 -6.03 12.19
CA LEU A 6 -8.11 -4.98 11.86
C LEU A 6 -7.40 -3.68 11.48
N LEU A 7 -6.33 -3.33 12.19
CA LEU A 7 -5.52 -2.15 11.87
C LEU A 7 -4.88 -2.25 10.48
N VAL A 8 -4.23 -3.38 10.15
CA VAL A 8 -3.63 -3.56 8.82
C VAL A 8 -4.70 -3.57 7.72
N LEU A 9 -5.87 -4.18 7.97
CA LEU A 9 -6.99 -4.15 7.03
C LEU A 9 -7.49 -2.71 6.80
N GLY A 10 -7.69 -1.95 7.87
CA GLY A 10 -8.15 -0.57 7.79
C GLY A 10 -7.15 0.34 7.09
N LEU A 11 -5.88 0.31 7.51
CA LEU A 11 -4.82 1.12 6.91
C LEU A 11 -4.58 0.74 5.44
N GLY A 12 -4.54 -0.56 5.13
CA GLY A 12 -4.38 -1.06 3.77
C GLY A 12 -5.56 -0.69 2.87
N ALA A 13 -6.79 -0.73 3.39
CA ALA A 13 -7.99 -0.35 2.64
C ALA A 13 -8.03 1.16 2.37
N LEU A 14 -7.69 1.98 3.37
CA LEU A 14 -7.62 3.43 3.23
C LEU A 14 -6.53 3.85 2.24
N LEU A 15 -5.30 3.34 2.41
CA LEU A 15 -4.19 3.66 1.52
C LEU A 15 -4.44 3.12 0.10
N GLY A 16 -4.86 1.86 0.00
CA GLY A 16 -5.14 1.22 -1.29
C GLY A 16 -6.28 1.90 -2.03
N GLY A 17 -7.36 2.22 -1.32
CA GLY A 17 -8.50 2.97 -1.85
C GLY A 17 -8.11 4.35 -2.32
N TRP A 18 -7.34 5.09 -1.51
CA TRP A 18 -6.86 6.42 -1.87
C TRP A 18 -5.96 6.41 -3.11
N LEU A 19 -4.94 5.55 -3.15
CA LEU A 19 -4.03 5.42 -4.31
C LEU A 19 -4.77 5.03 -5.58
N THR A 20 -5.72 4.09 -5.47
CA THR A 20 -6.56 3.66 -6.60
C THR A 20 -7.43 4.79 -7.10
N PHE A 21 -8.15 5.47 -6.19
CA PHE A 21 -9.02 6.59 -6.52
C PHE A 21 -8.24 7.75 -7.15
N ASP A 22 -7.19 8.21 -6.49
CA ASP A 22 -6.43 9.38 -6.89
C ASP A 22 -5.66 9.14 -8.21
N GLY A 23 -5.04 7.95 -8.36
CA GLY A 23 -4.41 7.54 -9.61
C GLY A 23 -5.41 7.38 -10.75
N THR A 24 -6.59 6.79 -10.51
CA THR A 24 -7.62 6.64 -11.55
C THR A 24 -8.20 8.00 -11.94
N ARG A 25 -8.46 8.88 -10.98
CA ARG A 25 -8.86 10.26 -11.24
C ARG A 25 -7.82 10.97 -12.10
N ALA A 26 -6.53 10.81 -11.80
CA ALA A 26 -5.47 11.43 -12.58
C ALA A 26 -5.40 10.92 -14.03
N PHE A 27 -5.86 9.69 -14.31
CA PHE A 27 -6.07 9.20 -15.67
C PHE A 27 -7.32 9.77 -16.35
N VAL A 28 -8.45 9.77 -15.65
CA VAL A 28 -9.76 10.12 -16.24
C VAL A 28 -9.93 11.64 -16.37
N VAL A 29 -9.54 12.40 -15.35
CA VAL A 29 -9.69 13.86 -15.24
C VAL A 29 -8.39 14.58 -15.65
N GLY A 30 -7.28 13.85 -15.75
CA GLY A 30 -5.96 14.40 -16.11
C GLY A 30 -5.11 14.82 -14.91
N GLU A 31 -5.72 14.95 -13.72
CA GLU A 31 -5.12 15.58 -12.55
C GLU A 31 -5.30 14.74 -11.27
N TYR A 32 -4.26 14.75 -10.43
CA TYR A 32 -4.37 14.24 -9.05
C TYR A 32 -5.22 15.19 -8.20
N VAL A 33 -5.68 14.71 -7.05
CA VAL A 33 -6.28 15.57 -6.02
C VAL A 33 -5.20 16.50 -5.48
N THR A 34 -5.40 17.79 -5.70
CA THR A 34 -4.52 18.86 -5.22
C THR A 34 -5.38 19.96 -4.60
N PRO A 35 -4.81 20.79 -3.71
CA PRO A 35 -5.52 21.97 -3.21
C PRO A 35 -5.95 22.87 -4.39
N SER A 36 -7.20 23.32 -4.39
CA SER A 36 -7.72 24.19 -5.46
C SER A 36 -7.45 25.68 -5.23
N SER A 37 -7.06 26.07 -4.01
CA SER A 37 -6.80 27.45 -3.62
C SER A 37 -5.73 27.54 -2.52
N GLY A 38 -5.18 28.74 -2.32
CA GLY A 38 -4.13 29.03 -1.34
C GLY A 38 -2.70 28.88 -1.90
N GLU A 39 -1.71 29.01 -1.01
CA GLU A 39 -0.28 29.00 -1.34
C GLU A 39 0.18 27.69 -2.02
N TYR A 40 -0.49 26.58 -1.71
CA TYR A 40 -0.17 25.25 -2.22
C TYR A 40 -1.10 24.79 -3.37
N ALA A 41 -1.83 25.72 -4.00
CA ALA A 41 -2.77 25.38 -5.07
C ALA A 41 -2.08 24.66 -6.24
N GLY A 42 -2.65 23.53 -6.67
CA GLY A 42 -2.12 22.70 -7.75
C GLY A 42 -0.82 21.94 -7.42
N GLN A 43 -0.28 22.08 -6.21
CA GLN A 43 0.93 21.37 -5.81
C GLN A 43 0.62 19.91 -5.48
N LEU A 44 1.49 19.01 -5.95
CA LEU A 44 1.47 17.60 -5.56
C LEU A 44 2.07 17.44 -4.16
N GLY A 45 1.76 16.32 -3.53
CA GLY A 45 2.35 15.99 -2.23
C GLY A 45 3.87 15.85 -2.27
N PRO A 46 4.54 15.80 -1.09
CA PRO A 46 6.00 15.73 -0.99
C PRO A 46 6.66 14.56 -1.74
N TRP A 47 5.92 13.46 -1.93
CA TRP A 47 6.34 12.32 -2.76
C TRP A 47 6.75 12.72 -4.18
N SER A 48 6.16 13.78 -4.73
CA SER A 48 6.45 14.24 -6.09
C SER A 48 7.90 14.66 -6.27
N HIS A 49 8.52 15.22 -5.23
CA HIS A 49 9.94 15.56 -5.25
C HIS A 49 10.84 14.32 -5.32
N LEU A 50 10.48 13.23 -4.62
CA LEU A 50 11.22 11.97 -4.70
C LEU A 50 11.11 11.34 -6.09
N VAL A 51 9.91 11.36 -6.67
CA VAL A 51 9.66 10.83 -8.01
C VAL A 51 10.43 11.65 -9.06
N ALA A 52 10.39 12.98 -8.95
CA ALA A 52 11.17 13.87 -9.81
C ALA A 52 12.68 13.65 -9.65
N ALA A 53 13.17 13.47 -8.43
CA ALA A 53 14.58 13.16 -8.16
C ALA A 53 15.02 11.80 -8.74
N ALA A 54 14.09 10.85 -8.87
CA ALA A 54 14.31 9.58 -9.55
C ALA A 54 14.23 9.69 -11.09
N GLY A 55 14.06 10.90 -11.64
CA GLY A 55 14.02 11.16 -13.09
C GLY A 55 12.68 10.89 -13.74
N LEU A 56 11.61 10.69 -12.96
CA LEU A 56 10.25 10.48 -13.47
C LEU A 56 9.43 11.75 -13.32
N ASP A 57 8.66 12.11 -14.34
CA ASP A 57 7.65 13.15 -14.19
C ASP A 57 6.51 12.65 -13.27
N PRO A 58 6.27 13.28 -12.10
CA PRO A 58 5.22 12.89 -11.17
C PRO A 58 3.81 12.89 -11.78
N ARG A 59 3.59 13.65 -12.85
CA ARG A 59 2.30 13.73 -13.56
C ARG A 59 2.22 12.79 -14.76
N SER A 60 3.27 12.02 -15.04
CA SER A 60 3.29 11.08 -16.15
C SER A 60 2.29 9.94 -15.96
N ASN A 61 1.84 9.36 -17.08
CA ASN A 61 0.99 8.17 -17.08
C ASN A 61 1.65 6.97 -16.39
N VAL A 62 2.98 6.91 -16.36
CA VAL A 62 3.72 5.87 -15.64
C VAL A 62 3.46 5.98 -14.14
N VAL A 63 3.62 7.17 -13.56
CA VAL A 63 3.44 7.39 -12.11
C VAL A 63 1.97 7.25 -11.70
N LYS A 64 1.04 7.68 -12.55
CA LYS A 64 -0.40 7.42 -12.40
C LYS A 64 -0.69 5.92 -12.38
N GLY A 65 -0.09 5.17 -13.30
CA GLY A 65 -0.19 3.71 -13.38
C GLY A 65 0.36 3.01 -12.14
N ILE A 66 1.50 3.48 -11.63
CA ILE A 66 2.09 2.98 -10.38
C ILE A 66 1.13 3.21 -9.20
N HIS A 67 0.51 4.39 -9.08
CA HIS A 67 -0.48 4.66 -8.03
C HIS A 67 -1.66 3.69 -8.10
N VAL A 68 -2.26 3.52 -9.29
CA VAL A 68 -3.40 2.61 -9.46
C VAL A 68 -2.99 1.17 -9.17
N GLY A 69 -1.87 0.70 -9.74
CA GLY A 69 -1.38 -0.67 -9.54
C GLY A 69 -1.08 -0.98 -8.08
N LEU A 70 -0.39 -0.06 -7.38
CA LEU A 70 -0.09 -0.21 -5.97
C LEU A 70 -1.36 -0.14 -5.11
N GLY A 71 -2.30 0.73 -5.47
CA GLY A 71 -3.61 0.82 -4.82
C GLY A 71 -4.39 -0.49 -4.90
N LEU A 72 -4.48 -1.07 -6.10
CA LEU A 72 -5.12 -2.36 -6.34
C LEU A 72 -4.40 -3.50 -5.62
N LEU A 73 -3.07 -3.46 -5.56
CA LEU A 73 -2.28 -4.46 -4.84
C LEU A 73 -2.56 -4.42 -3.32
N TRP A 74 -2.72 -3.22 -2.75
CA TRP A 74 -3.17 -3.06 -1.37
C TRP A 74 -4.58 -3.60 -1.15
N LEU A 75 -5.53 -3.28 -2.02
CA LEU A 75 -6.91 -3.79 -1.92
C LEU A 75 -6.96 -5.32 -2.04
N GLY A 76 -6.21 -5.89 -2.99
CA GLY A 76 -6.05 -7.34 -3.12
C GLY A 76 -5.41 -7.98 -1.88
N THR A 77 -4.43 -7.30 -1.29
CA THR A 77 -3.82 -7.72 -0.02
C THR A 77 -4.83 -7.69 1.13
N VAL A 78 -5.67 -6.67 1.21
CA VAL A 78 -6.74 -6.57 2.22
C VAL A 78 -7.69 -7.75 2.09
N VAL A 79 -8.13 -8.08 0.86
CA VAL A 79 -8.99 -9.26 0.60
C VAL A 79 -8.27 -10.55 0.98
N ALA A 80 -7.01 -10.72 0.58
CA ALA A 80 -6.21 -11.90 0.90
C ALA A 80 -6.03 -12.09 2.41
N ILE A 81 -5.75 -10.99 3.13
CA ILE A 81 -5.69 -10.99 4.59
C ILE A 81 -7.05 -11.37 5.14
N ALA A 82 -8.16 -10.76 4.73
CA ALA A 82 -9.50 -11.06 5.22
C ALA A 82 -9.86 -12.55 5.04
N ALA A 83 -9.54 -13.12 3.87
CA ALA A 83 -9.72 -14.53 3.51
C ALA A 83 -8.79 -15.50 4.24
N ARG A 84 -7.90 -15.03 5.13
CA ARG A 84 -6.94 -15.85 5.90
C ARG A 84 -5.94 -16.60 5.02
N TRP A 85 -5.61 -16.07 3.84
CA TRP A 85 -4.64 -16.72 2.97
C TRP A 85 -3.24 -16.68 3.59
N SER A 86 -2.58 -17.83 3.73
CA SER A 86 -1.27 -17.98 4.39
C SER A 86 -0.15 -17.13 3.77
N ARG A 87 -0.26 -16.79 2.48
CA ARG A 87 0.71 -15.96 1.74
C ARG A 87 0.39 -14.46 1.77
N ALA A 88 -0.80 -14.06 2.24
CA ALA A 88 -1.21 -12.65 2.32
C ALA A 88 -0.22 -11.79 3.10
N ARG A 89 0.50 -12.43 4.01
CA ARG A 89 1.55 -11.81 4.79
C ARG A 89 2.67 -11.20 3.96
N TRP A 90 3.11 -11.91 2.92
CA TRP A 90 4.20 -11.48 2.07
C TRP A 90 3.74 -10.40 1.10
N LEU A 91 2.48 -10.47 0.69
CA LEU A 91 1.85 -9.39 -0.06
C LEU A 91 1.83 -8.09 0.76
N ALA A 92 1.43 -8.15 2.04
CA ALA A 92 1.43 -6.99 2.93
C ALA A 92 2.82 -6.38 3.12
N VAL A 93 3.85 -7.20 3.32
CA VAL A 93 5.24 -6.74 3.40
C VAL A 93 5.69 -6.08 2.10
N GLY A 94 5.41 -6.70 0.95
CA GLY A 94 5.74 -6.15 -0.36
C GLY A 94 5.06 -4.80 -0.60
N CYS A 95 3.75 -4.71 -0.36
CA CYS A 95 2.99 -3.46 -0.46
C CYS A 95 3.53 -2.38 0.46
N ALA A 96 3.87 -2.73 1.71
CA ALA A 96 4.41 -1.80 2.67
C ALA A 96 5.74 -1.20 2.20
N ILE A 97 6.66 -2.04 1.71
CA ILE A 97 7.95 -1.58 1.14
C ILE A 97 7.71 -0.69 -0.08
N LEU A 98 6.86 -1.13 -1.01
CA LEU A 98 6.53 -0.40 -2.23
C LEU A 98 5.80 0.91 -1.97
N SER A 99 5.25 1.14 -0.77
CA SER A 99 4.53 2.37 -0.42
C SER A 99 5.42 3.40 0.29
N LEU A 100 6.66 3.05 0.65
CA LEU A 100 7.53 3.93 1.44
C LEU A 100 7.87 5.25 0.74
N TRP A 101 7.81 5.31 -0.58
CA TRP A 101 8.06 6.52 -1.35
C TRP A 101 6.86 7.49 -1.34
N TYR A 102 5.65 7.02 -1.03
CA TYR A 102 4.43 7.84 -1.02
C TYR A 102 4.31 8.65 0.29
N LEU A 103 5.13 9.69 0.41
CA LEU A 103 5.21 10.53 1.61
C LEU A 103 4.01 11.46 1.81
N PRO A 104 3.57 11.68 3.06
CA PRO A 104 3.94 10.93 4.26
C PRO A 104 3.11 9.64 4.44
N MET A 105 1.94 9.54 3.81
CA MET A 105 0.90 8.57 4.16
C MET A 105 1.32 7.12 3.92
N GLY A 106 1.87 6.82 2.75
CA GLY A 106 2.34 5.48 2.39
C GLY A 106 3.53 5.04 3.26
N THR A 107 4.39 5.97 3.66
CA THR A 107 5.50 5.69 4.57
C THR A 107 5.00 5.32 5.97
N VAL A 108 4.08 6.11 6.54
CA VAL A 108 3.51 5.82 7.86
C VAL A 108 2.80 4.46 7.86
N VAL A 109 1.92 4.22 6.88
CA VAL A 109 1.21 2.95 6.76
C VAL A 109 2.18 1.79 6.53
N GLY A 110 3.19 1.97 5.69
CA GLY A 110 4.22 0.97 5.42
C GLY A 110 5.02 0.61 6.66
N VAL A 111 5.54 1.61 7.37
CA VAL A 111 6.30 1.40 8.62
C VAL A 111 5.44 0.73 9.69
N VAL A 112 4.20 1.19 9.92
CA VAL A 112 3.28 0.54 10.88
C VAL A 112 3.02 -0.91 10.48
N THR A 113 2.81 -1.19 9.21
CA THR A 113 2.59 -2.56 8.72
C THR A 113 3.81 -3.45 8.93
N LEU A 114 5.02 -2.94 8.71
CA LEU A 114 6.28 -3.66 8.89
C LEU A 114 6.63 -3.90 10.36
N LEU A 115 6.32 -2.94 11.25
CA LEU A 115 6.65 -2.98 12.67
C LEU A 115 5.71 -3.83 13.51
N LEU A 116 4.59 -4.34 12.97
CA LEU A 116 3.66 -5.20 13.70
C LEU A 116 4.11 -6.69 13.59
N PRO A 117 4.97 -7.21 14.49
CA PRO A 117 5.78 -8.40 14.22
C PRO A 117 5.04 -9.72 14.44
N GLY A 118 3.72 -9.71 14.66
CA GLY A 118 2.98 -10.91 15.10
C GLY A 118 1.78 -11.31 14.25
N THR A 119 1.37 -10.46 13.32
CA THR A 119 -0.06 -10.38 12.92
C THR A 119 -0.25 -10.82 11.47
N VAL A 120 0.84 -10.69 10.72
CA VAL A 120 1.17 -11.20 9.40
C VAL A 120 1.99 -12.51 9.54
N LEU A 121 2.74 -12.70 10.64
CA LEU A 121 3.81 -13.69 10.76
C LEU A 121 3.46 -15.04 11.42
N ARG A 122 2.29 -15.19 12.05
CA ARG A 122 1.82 -16.48 12.59
C ARG A 122 0.95 -17.24 11.58
N ALA A 123 1.57 -17.75 10.52
CA ALA A 123 1.04 -18.87 9.76
C ALA A 123 2.21 -19.73 9.26
N GLY A 124 2.29 -20.98 9.72
CA GLY A 124 3.13 -22.01 9.09
C GLY A 124 4.21 -22.69 9.92
N ARG A 125 4.20 -22.63 11.27
CA ARG A 125 5.14 -23.44 12.10
C ARG A 125 4.60 -24.80 12.54
N ASN A 126 3.50 -25.30 11.95
CA ASN A 126 2.85 -26.55 12.37
C ASN A 126 2.67 -27.64 11.29
N GLU A 127 3.19 -27.50 10.07
CA GLU A 127 3.01 -28.53 9.02
C GLU A 127 4.30 -29.21 8.54
N ARG A 128 5.39 -29.16 9.31
CA ARG A 128 6.64 -29.91 9.00
C ARG A 128 7.15 -30.74 10.18
N GLY A 129 6.25 -31.35 10.94
CA GLY A 129 6.60 -32.09 12.16
C GLY A 129 5.96 -33.47 12.31
N GLY A 130 5.34 -34.03 11.27
CA GLY A 130 4.61 -35.29 11.43
C GLY A 130 4.43 -36.06 10.14
N THR A 131 5.50 -36.72 9.70
CA THR A 131 5.48 -38.02 8.99
C THR A 131 6.92 -38.54 8.90
N SER A 132 7.47 -38.92 10.04
CA SER A 132 8.48 -39.96 10.14
C SER A 132 7.94 -40.98 11.14
N ARG A 133 7.96 -42.27 10.77
CA ARG A 133 7.19 -43.42 11.31
C ARG A 133 5.83 -43.49 10.60
N LEU A 134 5.59 -44.45 9.71
CA LEU A 134 5.95 -45.87 9.71
C LEU A 134 6.57 -46.31 8.38
#